data_AF-A0A2V0NNU8-F1
#
_entry.id   AF-A0A2V0NNU8-F1
#
_cell.length_a   1.000
_cell.length_b   1.000
_cell.length_c   1.000
_cell.angle_alpha   90.00
_cell.angle_beta   90.00
_cell.angle_gamma   90.00
#
_symmetry.space_group_name_H-M   'P 1'
#
loop_
_entity.id
_entity.type
_entity.pdbx_description
1 polymer ?
#
loop_
_entity_poly.entity_id
_entity_poly.type
_entity_poly.pdbx_seq_one_letter_code
_entity_poly.pdbx_strand_id
1 'polypeptide(L)'
;MASAQITHLEAAVAHGLQEVGRLQALNDDLRMRLMALYLAWRALGEVHAHLATCSGTGGDGGGGGNDNSSSSSTSDCRSAAALRAQLALEDCLAKAVRGSGSGSNDGGGSCPRDSAALAEEAARLVAPLLDHLPHLAPGCCILHIEGATAEEVESYSTMDLPALLAIWRGLVMKARGAIARADALDAQACPVPAARRAEAHAAIRDVGIQMKRLHHLLMLHAFPLYMRWGVAHLETGESVMGDADAPLSHLEAVARAARGTRIQVRLALSMHSSFRARLAAVHAERGAISDELAAASELTTAPGGAAELPLMADELAISLEENTRAESAMQSAHSHSVIALSTPVQLARQVCVAYPYPLSGPKYFAVLSHMLKFEPAAFAERAE
;
A
#
# COMPACT_ATOMS: atom_id res chain seq x y z
N MET A 1 -44.07 27.23 -34.35
CA MET A 1 -43.48 25.88 -34.54
C MET A 1 -41.96 25.88 -34.38
N ALA A 2 -41.21 26.80 -35.00
CA ALA A 2 -39.75 26.88 -34.84
C ALA A 2 -39.28 27.05 -33.37
N SER A 3 -39.96 27.88 -32.57
CA SER A 3 -39.60 28.08 -31.14
C SER A 3 -39.71 26.79 -30.30
N ALA A 4 -40.75 25.96 -30.50
CA ALA A 4 -40.90 24.69 -29.77
C ALA A 4 -39.84 23.65 -30.19
N GLN A 5 -39.44 23.66 -31.47
CA GLN A 5 -38.37 22.80 -31.97
C GLN A 5 -36.99 23.23 -31.43
N ILE A 6 -36.74 24.53 -31.32
CA ILE A 6 -35.52 25.08 -30.71
C ILE A 6 -35.45 24.66 -29.23
N THR A 7 -36.51 24.85 -28.46
CA THR A 7 -36.54 24.44 -27.05
C THR A 7 -36.36 22.93 -26.86
N HIS A 8 -36.92 22.11 -27.77
CA HIS A 8 -36.69 20.66 -27.72
C HIS A 8 -35.23 20.30 -28.00
N LEU A 9 -34.59 20.95 -28.97
CA LEU A 9 -33.17 20.75 -29.28
C LEU A 9 -32.28 21.21 -28.12
N GLU A 10 -32.56 22.36 -27.50
CA GLU A 10 -31.84 22.85 -26.32
C GLU A 10 -31.92 21.86 -25.15
N ALA A 11 -33.10 21.29 -24.88
CA ALA A 11 -33.27 20.27 -23.86
C ALA A 11 -32.50 18.98 -24.19
N ALA A 12 -32.49 18.55 -25.47
CA ALA A 12 -31.74 17.38 -25.91
C ALA A 12 -30.22 17.58 -25.78
N VAL A 13 -29.72 18.78 -26.13
CA VAL A 13 -28.30 19.14 -25.96
C VAL A 13 -27.92 19.18 -24.48
N ALA A 14 -28.74 19.81 -23.62
CA ALA A 14 -28.49 19.86 -22.19
C ALA A 14 -28.44 18.44 -21.56
N HIS A 15 -29.37 17.57 -21.94
CA HIS A 15 -29.37 16.17 -21.52
C HIS A 15 -28.11 15.43 -22.03
N GLY A 16 -27.73 15.63 -23.30
CA GLY A 16 -26.52 15.04 -23.86
C GLY A 16 -25.25 15.47 -23.12
N LEU A 17 -25.12 16.75 -22.78
CA LEU A 17 -24.00 17.27 -22.00
C LEU A 17 -23.95 16.70 -20.58
N GLN A 18 -25.11 16.55 -19.93
CA GLN A 18 -25.20 15.92 -18.62
C GLN A 18 -24.74 14.46 -18.67
N GLU A 19 -25.15 13.71 -19.69
CA GLU A 19 -24.76 12.31 -19.86
C GLU A 19 -23.27 12.16 -20.18
N VAL A 20 -22.72 13.03 -21.01
CA VAL A 20 -21.26 13.09 -21.26
C VAL A 20 -20.51 13.34 -19.96
N GLY A 21 -20.93 14.31 -19.15
CA GLY A 21 -20.32 14.58 -17.84
C GLY A 21 -20.39 13.39 -16.90
N ARG A 22 -21.53 12.67 -16.87
CA ARG A 22 -21.70 11.45 -16.06
C ARG A 22 -20.75 10.33 -16.51
N LEU A 23 -20.64 10.10 -17.83
CA LEU A 23 -19.76 9.07 -18.39
C LEU A 23 -18.28 9.40 -18.18
N GLN A 24 -17.90 10.68 -18.27
CA GLN A 24 -16.54 11.14 -17.95
C GLN A 24 -16.20 10.88 -16.49
N ALA A 25 -17.09 11.22 -15.56
CA ALA A 25 -16.89 10.95 -14.14
C ALA A 25 -16.76 9.44 -13.83
N LEU A 26 -17.56 8.59 -14.50
CA LEU A 26 -17.46 7.14 -14.39
C LEU A 26 -16.14 6.61 -14.96
N ASN A 27 -15.70 7.12 -16.11
CA ASN A 27 -14.44 6.74 -16.72
C ASN A 27 -13.24 7.10 -15.83
N ASP A 28 -13.27 8.28 -15.21
CA ASP A 28 -12.26 8.72 -14.25
C ASP A 28 -12.23 7.82 -13.01
N ASP A 29 -13.39 7.45 -12.45
CA ASP A 29 -13.46 6.51 -11.32
C ASP A 29 -12.85 5.13 -11.68
N LEU A 30 -13.19 4.61 -12.86
CA LEU A 30 -12.66 3.34 -13.35
C LEU A 30 -11.15 3.39 -13.56
N ARG A 31 -10.62 4.48 -14.13
CA ARG A 31 -9.17 4.69 -14.28
C ARG A 31 -8.45 4.75 -12.93
N MET A 32 -9.05 5.40 -11.93
CA MET A 32 -8.49 5.45 -10.58
C MET A 32 -8.43 4.08 -9.92
N ARG A 33 -9.47 3.25 -10.09
CA ARG A 33 -9.47 1.85 -9.61
C ARG A 33 -8.46 1.00 -10.36
N LEU A 34 -8.37 1.15 -11.68
CA LEU A 34 -7.38 0.45 -12.50
C LEU A 34 -5.95 0.82 -12.08
N MET A 35 -5.68 2.10 -11.84
CA MET A 35 -4.39 2.58 -11.35
C MET A 35 -4.05 2.02 -9.97
N ALA A 36 -5.02 1.96 -9.05
CA ALA A 36 -4.85 1.32 -7.75
C ALA A 36 -4.47 -0.17 -7.87
N LEU A 37 -5.16 -0.93 -8.74
CA LEU A 37 -4.85 -2.33 -9.02
C LEU A 37 -3.47 -2.49 -9.65
N TYR A 38 -3.15 -1.65 -10.63
CA TYR A 38 -1.85 -1.63 -11.30
C TYR A 38 -0.71 -1.38 -10.31
N LEU A 39 -0.85 -0.40 -9.41
CA LEU A 39 0.14 -0.12 -8.37
C LEU A 39 0.30 -1.26 -7.37
N ALA A 40 -0.81 -1.88 -6.94
CA ALA A 40 -0.73 -3.03 -6.04
C ALA A 40 -0.03 -4.23 -6.69
N TRP A 41 -0.32 -4.48 -7.97
CA TRP A 41 0.35 -5.53 -8.76
C TRP A 41 1.85 -5.25 -8.89
N ARG A 42 2.24 -4.01 -9.19
CA ARG A 42 3.65 -3.60 -9.25
C ARG A 42 4.37 -3.74 -7.91
N ALA A 43 3.73 -3.30 -6.82
CA ALA A 43 4.30 -3.40 -5.48
C ALA A 43 4.54 -4.88 -5.10
N LEU A 44 3.58 -5.76 -5.35
CA LEU A 44 3.76 -7.20 -5.10
C LEU A 44 4.83 -7.82 -6.01
N GLY A 45 5.01 -7.32 -7.24
CA GLY A 45 6.12 -7.73 -8.11
C GLY A 45 7.49 -7.42 -7.49
N GLU A 46 7.69 -6.23 -6.94
CA GLU A 46 8.93 -5.88 -6.22
C GLU A 46 9.11 -6.73 -4.95
N VAL A 47 8.02 -7.02 -4.21
CA VAL A 47 8.06 -7.93 -3.05
C VAL A 47 8.47 -9.33 -3.45
N HIS A 48 7.88 -9.88 -4.51
CA HIS A 48 8.20 -11.22 -5.00
C HIS A 48 9.66 -11.30 -5.45
N ALA A 49 10.13 -10.31 -6.22
CA ALA A 49 11.53 -10.24 -6.64
C ALA A 49 12.48 -10.19 -5.43
N HIS A 50 12.18 -9.36 -4.42
CA HIS A 50 12.95 -9.29 -3.18
C HIS A 50 13.02 -10.65 -2.46
N LEU A 51 11.86 -11.30 -2.24
CA LEU A 51 11.82 -12.60 -1.56
C LEU A 51 12.56 -13.70 -2.33
N ALA A 52 12.49 -13.69 -3.66
CA ALA A 52 13.26 -14.62 -4.49
C ALA A 52 14.77 -14.45 -4.31
N THR A 53 15.27 -13.22 -4.18
CA THR A 53 16.70 -12.97 -3.92
C THR A 53 17.12 -13.44 -2.52
N CYS A 54 16.27 -13.32 -1.50
CA CYS A 54 16.56 -13.80 -0.15
C CYS A 54 16.60 -15.34 -0.06
N SER A 55 15.79 -16.06 -0.85
CA SER A 55 15.85 -17.54 -0.91
C SER A 55 17.11 -18.06 -1.64
N GLY A 56 17.70 -17.27 -2.55
CA GLY A 56 18.80 -17.71 -3.42
C GLY A 56 20.21 -17.66 -2.82
N THR A 57 20.41 -17.03 -1.66
CA THR A 57 21.75 -16.84 -1.06
C THR A 57 22.27 -18.02 -0.23
N GLY A 58 21.66 -19.21 -0.36
CA GLY A 58 21.94 -20.38 0.50
C GLY A 58 22.74 -21.53 -0.12
N GLY A 59 23.28 -21.44 -1.33
CA GLY A 59 23.99 -22.59 -1.92
C GLY A 59 24.82 -22.29 -3.14
N ASP A 60 26.14 -22.14 -2.93
CA ASP A 60 27.14 -22.95 -3.65
C ASP A 60 28.52 -22.78 -2.98
N GLY A 61 28.66 -23.45 -1.84
CA GLY A 61 29.92 -23.94 -1.31
C GLY A 61 29.70 -25.42 -0.98
N GLY A 62 30.18 -26.31 -1.84
CA GLY A 62 29.94 -27.74 -1.74
C GLY A 62 30.44 -28.34 -0.42
N GLY A 63 29.64 -29.24 0.15
CA GLY A 63 30.03 -30.02 1.31
C GLY A 63 28.84 -30.83 1.82
N GLY A 64 28.82 -32.12 1.51
CA GLY A 64 27.83 -33.04 2.04
C GLY A 64 27.87 -33.03 3.57
N GLY A 65 26.74 -32.70 4.19
CA GLY A 65 26.54 -32.68 5.62
C GLY A 65 25.05 -32.65 5.90
N ASN A 66 24.59 -33.65 6.62
CA ASN A 66 23.18 -33.92 6.88
C ASN A 66 22.64 -32.93 7.92
N ASP A 67 22.35 -31.69 7.52
CA ASP A 67 21.89 -30.63 8.41
C ASP A 67 20.41 -30.32 8.21
N ASN A 68 19.68 -30.53 9.29
CA ASN A 68 18.24 -30.35 9.48
C ASN A 68 17.85 -28.87 9.26
N SER A 69 17.61 -28.49 8.01
CA SER A 69 17.41 -27.10 7.58
C SER A 69 15.94 -26.70 7.65
N SER A 70 15.53 -26.02 8.73
CA SER A 70 14.16 -25.49 8.91
C SER A 70 14.00 -24.02 8.46
N SER A 71 15.08 -23.35 8.05
CA SER A 71 15.07 -21.95 7.62
C SER A 71 14.74 -21.74 6.14
N SER A 72 15.09 -22.69 5.25
CA SER A 72 14.80 -22.57 3.81
C SER A 72 13.31 -22.70 3.50
N SER A 73 12.61 -23.60 4.20
CA SER A 73 11.18 -23.86 3.99
C SER A 73 10.32 -22.61 4.21
N THR A 74 10.66 -21.77 5.18
CA THR A 74 9.87 -20.57 5.51
C THR A 74 10.04 -19.47 4.47
N SER A 75 11.26 -19.27 3.94
CA SER A 75 11.52 -18.28 2.88
C SER A 75 10.81 -18.65 1.59
N ASP A 76 10.89 -19.94 1.22
CA ASP A 76 10.26 -20.46 0.00
C ASP A 76 8.73 -20.40 0.08
N CYS A 77 8.15 -20.65 1.26
CA CYS A 77 6.71 -20.45 1.49
C CYS A 77 6.26 -18.99 1.32
N ARG A 78 7.05 -18.00 1.80
CA ARG A 78 6.73 -16.57 1.66
C ARG A 78 6.82 -16.12 0.21
N SER A 79 7.88 -16.52 -0.50
CA SER A 79 8.06 -16.23 -1.93
C SER A 79 6.90 -16.79 -2.76
N ALA A 80 6.50 -18.05 -2.49
CA ALA A 80 5.36 -18.69 -3.16
C ALA A 80 4.01 -18.02 -2.83
N ALA A 81 3.83 -17.50 -1.60
CA ALA A 81 2.63 -16.75 -1.23
C ALA A 81 2.56 -15.39 -1.92
N ALA A 82 3.68 -14.65 -2.00
CA ALA A 82 3.77 -13.39 -2.73
C ALA A 82 3.49 -13.58 -4.22
N LEU A 83 4.04 -14.63 -4.83
CA LEU A 83 3.76 -14.98 -6.22
C LEU A 83 2.28 -15.28 -6.46
N ARG A 84 1.65 -16.09 -5.60
CA ARG A 84 0.19 -16.37 -5.69
C ARG A 84 -0.65 -15.10 -5.59
N ALA A 85 -0.30 -14.20 -4.68
CA ALA A 85 -0.99 -12.92 -4.54
C ALA A 85 -0.79 -12.02 -5.78
N GLN A 86 0.40 -12.00 -6.36
CA GLN A 86 0.69 -11.27 -7.60
C GLN A 86 -0.13 -11.83 -8.78
N LEU A 87 -0.20 -13.15 -8.94
CA LEU A 87 -1.00 -13.81 -9.98
C LEU A 87 -2.50 -13.54 -9.82
N ALA A 88 -3.01 -13.51 -8.58
CA ALA A 88 -4.40 -13.14 -8.32
C ALA A 88 -4.70 -11.68 -8.68
N LEU A 89 -3.77 -10.76 -8.44
CA LEU A 89 -3.90 -9.38 -8.91
C LEU A 89 -3.80 -9.27 -10.43
N GLU A 90 -2.98 -10.09 -11.07
CA GLU A 90 -2.89 -10.17 -12.53
C GLU A 90 -4.23 -10.62 -13.13
N ASP A 91 -4.91 -11.59 -12.52
CA ASP A 91 -6.28 -11.98 -12.88
C ASP A 91 -7.27 -10.82 -12.77
N CYS A 92 -7.23 -10.09 -11.66
CA CYS A 92 -8.07 -8.90 -11.46
C CYS A 92 -7.78 -7.81 -12.50
N LEU A 93 -6.51 -7.59 -12.80
CA LEU A 93 -6.07 -6.62 -13.80
C LEU A 93 -6.53 -7.02 -15.21
N ALA A 94 -6.40 -8.30 -15.58
CA ALA A 94 -6.88 -8.83 -16.84
C ALA A 94 -8.39 -8.64 -17.02
N LYS A 95 -9.17 -8.90 -15.97
CA LYS A 95 -10.63 -8.67 -15.95
C LYS A 95 -10.96 -7.19 -16.10
N ALA A 96 -10.22 -6.31 -15.43
CA ALA A 96 -10.43 -4.86 -15.50
C ALA A 96 -10.08 -4.27 -16.88
N VAL A 97 -9.00 -4.75 -17.51
CA VAL A 97 -8.54 -4.30 -18.83
C VAL A 97 -9.44 -4.81 -19.95
N ARG A 98 -9.84 -6.09 -19.92
CA ARG A 98 -10.59 -6.74 -21.01
C ARG A 98 -12.12 -6.61 -20.88
N GLY A 99 -12.60 -6.16 -19.73
CA GLY A 99 -14.03 -6.13 -19.38
C GLY A 99 -14.59 -7.52 -19.07
N SER A 100 -15.56 -7.58 -18.13
CA SER A 100 -16.19 -8.84 -17.70
C SER A 100 -17.04 -9.55 -18.79
N GLY A 101 -17.09 -9.02 -20.02
CA GLY A 101 -17.96 -9.51 -21.10
C GLY A 101 -17.33 -10.48 -22.08
N SER A 102 -16.02 -10.74 -22.02
CA SER A 102 -15.40 -11.79 -22.86
C SER A 102 -15.54 -13.15 -22.18
N GLY A 103 -16.76 -13.67 -22.16
CA GLY A 103 -16.99 -15.10 -21.99
C GLY A 103 -16.49 -15.85 -23.24
N SER A 104 -15.18 -16.05 -23.36
CA SER A 104 -14.67 -17.12 -24.20
C SER A 104 -14.95 -18.41 -23.45
N ASN A 105 -16.01 -19.11 -23.87
CA ASN A 105 -16.29 -20.50 -23.55
C ASN A 105 -15.25 -21.43 -24.22
N ASP A 106 -13.96 -21.12 -24.06
CA ASP A 106 -12.88 -22.00 -24.49
C ASP A 106 -12.43 -22.79 -23.27
N GLY A 107 -12.99 -23.99 -23.16
CA GLY A 107 -12.52 -24.98 -22.21
C GLY A 107 -11.03 -25.24 -22.40
N GLY A 108 -10.33 -25.45 -21.27
CA GLY A 108 -9.06 -26.17 -21.21
C GLY A 108 -7.97 -25.71 -22.18
N GLY A 109 -7.28 -24.61 -21.87
CA GLY A 109 -6.10 -24.20 -22.63
C GLY A 109 -5.25 -23.18 -21.89
N SER A 110 -4.26 -23.67 -21.15
CA SER A 110 -3.18 -22.87 -20.57
C SER A 110 -2.32 -22.26 -21.68
N CYS A 111 -2.71 -21.10 -22.23
CA CYS A 111 -1.75 -20.23 -22.91
C CYS A 111 -0.99 -19.43 -21.84
N PRO A 112 0.34 -19.31 -21.91
CA PRO A 112 1.08 -18.42 -21.03
C PRO A 112 0.53 -17.02 -21.27
N ARG A 113 -0.08 -16.44 -20.25
CA ARG A 113 -0.46 -15.03 -20.26
C ARG A 113 0.82 -14.25 -20.44
N ASP A 114 0.87 -13.45 -21.49
CA ASP A 114 1.99 -12.53 -21.66
C ASP A 114 1.78 -11.38 -20.65
N SER A 115 2.21 -11.60 -19.40
CA SER A 115 2.07 -10.66 -18.29
C SER A 115 2.68 -9.29 -18.65
N ALA A 116 3.69 -9.28 -19.51
CA ALA A 116 4.28 -8.06 -20.07
C ALA A 116 3.26 -7.28 -20.93
N ALA A 117 2.55 -7.95 -21.84
CA ALA A 117 1.54 -7.31 -22.68
C ALA A 117 0.35 -6.78 -21.87
N LEU A 118 -0.08 -7.52 -20.84
CA LEU A 118 -1.12 -7.04 -19.92
C LEU A 118 -0.65 -5.80 -19.13
N ALA A 119 0.58 -5.81 -18.63
CA ALA A 119 1.15 -4.69 -17.90
C ALA A 119 1.30 -3.45 -18.79
N GLU A 120 1.68 -3.62 -20.06
CA GLU A 120 1.78 -2.54 -21.03
C GLU A 120 0.40 -1.95 -21.37
N GLU A 121 -0.62 -2.79 -21.59
CA GLU A 121 -2.00 -2.32 -21.81
C GLU A 121 -2.55 -1.59 -20.59
N ALA A 122 -2.38 -2.16 -19.39
CA ALA A 122 -2.79 -1.50 -18.15
C ALA A 122 -2.09 -0.13 -17.99
N ALA A 123 -0.78 -0.07 -18.20
CA ALA A 123 0.01 1.16 -18.15
C ALA A 123 -0.48 2.20 -19.17
N ARG A 124 -0.83 1.79 -20.40
CA ARG A 124 -1.41 2.67 -21.42
C ARG A 124 -2.76 3.26 -20.99
N LEU A 125 -3.64 2.44 -20.41
CA LEU A 125 -4.96 2.87 -19.94
C LEU A 125 -4.89 3.86 -18.77
N VAL A 126 -3.87 3.75 -17.92
CA VAL A 126 -3.64 4.68 -16.79
C VAL A 126 -2.58 5.75 -17.07
N ALA A 127 -2.03 5.81 -18.29
CA ALA A 127 -0.99 6.76 -18.67
C ALA A 127 -1.32 8.22 -18.33
N PRO A 128 -2.56 8.72 -18.56
CA PRO A 128 -2.91 10.09 -18.18
C PRO A 128 -2.76 10.37 -16.68
N LEU A 129 -2.94 9.36 -15.81
CA LEU A 129 -2.70 9.50 -14.37
C LEU A 129 -1.22 9.43 -14.02
N LEU A 130 -0.45 8.58 -14.73
CA LEU A 130 1.00 8.43 -14.56
C LEU A 130 1.77 9.68 -14.99
N ASP A 131 1.28 10.46 -15.96
CA ASP A 131 1.90 11.72 -16.38
C ASP A 131 2.03 12.73 -15.22
N HIS A 132 1.10 12.66 -14.27
CA HIS A 132 1.12 13.46 -13.05
C HIS A 132 1.97 12.85 -11.91
N LEU A 133 2.41 11.60 -12.06
CA LEU A 133 3.11 10.79 -11.05
C LEU A 133 4.34 10.09 -11.65
N PRO A 134 5.34 10.84 -12.14
CA PRO A 134 6.46 10.27 -12.89
C PRO A 134 7.29 9.27 -12.10
N HIS A 135 7.35 9.37 -10.76
CA HIS A 135 8.01 8.40 -9.88
C HIS A 135 7.32 7.04 -9.83
N LEU A 136 6.08 6.94 -10.33
CA LEU A 136 5.31 5.70 -10.47
C LEU A 136 5.28 5.18 -11.90
N ALA A 137 6.01 5.79 -12.83
CA ALA A 137 6.10 5.33 -14.21
C ALA A 137 6.64 3.88 -14.28
N PRO A 138 6.31 3.13 -15.35
CA PRO A 138 6.86 1.79 -15.56
C PRO A 138 8.39 1.79 -15.46
N GLY A 139 8.96 0.80 -14.76
CA GLY A 139 10.40 0.68 -14.55
C GLY A 139 10.96 1.48 -13.36
N CYS A 140 10.21 2.41 -12.77
CA CYS A 140 10.64 3.05 -11.53
C CYS A 140 10.51 2.10 -10.33
N CYS A 141 11.52 2.04 -9.46
CA CYS A 141 11.42 1.32 -8.19
C CYS A 141 10.51 2.11 -7.22
N ILE A 142 9.42 1.50 -6.75
CA ILE A 142 8.39 2.18 -5.94
C ILE A 142 8.48 1.84 -4.45
N LEU A 143 9.04 0.67 -4.09
CA LEU A 143 9.24 0.24 -2.70
C LEU A 143 10.68 0.47 -2.21
N HIS A 144 11.66 0.57 -3.11
CA HIS A 144 13.08 0.74 -2.77
C HIS A 144 13.63 -0.35 -1.84
N ILE A 145 13.11 -1.57 -1.95
CA ILE A 145 13.58 -2.75 -1.18
C ILE A 145 14.62 -3.57 -1.95
N GLU A 146 14.80 -3.30 -3.23
CA GLU A 146 15.84 -3.94 -4.05
C GLU A 146 17.23 -3.74 -3.44
N GLY A 147 18.03 -4.80 -3.40
CA GLY A 147 19.37 -4.78 -2.81
C GLY A 147 19.42 -4.79 -1.28
N ALA A 148 18.30 -5.02 -0.59
CA ALA A 148 18.31 -5.34 0.85
C ALA A 148 19.14 -6.60 1.13
N THR A 149 20.15 -6.45 1.99
CA THR A 149 21.05 -7.55 2.31
C THR A 149 20.36 -8.54 3.26
N ALA A 150 20.82 -9.78 3.27
CA ALA A 150 20.34 -10.78 4.22
C ALA A 150 20.56 -10.31 5.68
N GLU A 151 21.69 -9.64 5.94
CA GLU A 151 22.02 -9.04 7.24
C GLU A 151 21.02 -7.94 7.64
N GLU A 152 20.62 -7.07 6.72
CA GLU A 152 19.59 -6.05 6.98
C GLU A 152 18.25 -6.71 7.33
N VAL A 153 17.85 -7.75 6.59
CA VAL A 153 16.61 -8.49 6.81
C VAL A 153 16.62 -9.21 8.17
N GLU A 154 17.73 -9.87 8.52
CA GLU A 154 17.90 -10.54 9.81
C GLU A 154 17.91 -9.56 10.99
N SER A 155 18.56 -8.41 10.80
CA SER A 155 18.55 -7.34 11.81
C SER A 155 17.13 -6.84 12.09
N TYR A 156 16.28 -6.68 11.07
CA TYR A 156 14.90 -6.25 11.27
C TYR A 156 13.99 -7.32 11.86
N SER A 157 14.18 -8.59 11.51
CA SER A 157 13.34 -9.70 12.00
C SER A 157 13.50 -9.98 13.50
N THR A 158 14.66 -9.63 14.06
CA THR A 158 15.01 -9.81 15.48
C THR A 158 14.95 -8.51 16.30
N MET A 159 14.61 -7.39 15.65
CA MET A 159 14.56 -6.06 16.26
C MET A 159 13.44 -5.93 17.30
N ASP A 160 13.69 -5.20 18.37
CA ASP A 160 12.65 -4.80 19.33
C ASP A 160 12.13 -3.38 19.05
N LEU A 161 11.01 -3.02 19.70
CA LEU A 161 10.39 -1.71 19.51
C LEU A 161 11.32 -0.54 19.91
N PRO A 162 12.03 -0.56 21.06
CA PRO A 162 12.99 0.50 21.39
C PRO A 162 14.08 0.72 20.34
N ALA A 163 14.69 -0.34 19.81
CA ALA A 163 15.70 -0.24 18.76
C ALA A 163 15.11 0.36 17.47
N LEU A 164 13.92 -0.07 17.06
CA LEU A 164 13.22 0.50 15.92
C LEU A 164 12.93 1.99 16.10
N LEU A 165 12.44 2.40 17.28
CA LEU A 165 12.17 3.80 17.59
C LEU A 165 13.45 4.65 17.53
N ALA A 166 14.58 4.13 17.98
CA ALA A 166 15.87 4.81 17.89
C ALA A 166 16.31 5.02 16.44
N ILE A 167 16.20 3.98 15.59
CA ILE A 167 16.50 4.06 14.15
C ILE A 167 15.58 5.09 13.48
N TRP A 168 14.28 4.99 13.74
CA TRP A 168 13.28 5.89 13.16
C TRP A 168 13.52 7.35 13.56
N ARG A 169 13.77 7.62 14.85
CA ARG A 169 14.14 8.96 15.34
C ARG A 169 15.40 9.46 14.64
N GLY A 170 16.41 8.62 14.46
CA GLY A 170 17.61 8.96 13.70
C GLY A 170 17.31 9.41 12.28
N LEU A 171 16.44 8.69 11.57
CA LEU A 171 15.99 9.06 10.22
C LEU A 171 15.20 10.38 10.22
N VAL A 172 14.28 10.57 11.19
CA VAL A 172 13.52 11.82 11.34
C VAL A 172 14.45 13.02 11.52
N MET A 173 15.45 12.91 12.40
CA MET A 173 16.38 14.03 12.64
C MET A 173 17.26 14.30 11.43
N LYS A 174 17.73 13.26 10.73
CA LYS A 174 18.45 13.42 9.45
C LYS A 174 17.59 14.14 8.40
N ALA A 175 16.33 13.74 8.25
CA ALA A 175 15.39 14.34 7.31
C ALA A 175 15.10 15.81 7.67
N ARG A 176 14.83 16.13 8.95
CA ARG A 176 14.64 17.51 9.41
C ARG A 176 15.84 18.38 9.07
N GLY A 177 17.05 17.89 9.32
CA GLY A 177 18.29 18.59 8.95
C GLY A 177 18.45 18.80 7.45
N ALA A 178 18.13 17.79 6.62
CA ALA A 178 18.19 17.91 5.17
C ALA A 178 17.15 18.90 4.61
N ILE A 179 15.91 18.85 5.12
CA ILE A 179 14.82 19.76 4.75
C ILE A 179 15.18 21.19 5.13
N ALA A 180 15.63 21.44 6.36
CA ALA A 180 16.01 22.77 6.81
C ALA A 180 17.14 23.36 5.95
N ARG A 181 18.11 22.55 5.51
CA ARG A 181 19.17 22.99 4.59
C ARG A 181 18.63 23.35 3.22
N ALA A 182 17.78 22.51 2.62
CA ALA A 182 17.20 22.79 1.31
C ALA A 182 16.31 24.04 1.36
N ASP A 183 15.40 24.13 2.33
CA ASP A 183 14.50 25.27 2.49
C ASP A 183 15.29 26.58 2.74
N ALA A 184 16.40 26.53 3.48
CA ALA A 184 17.29 27.68 3.67
C ALA A 184 18.05 28.10 2.40
N LEU A 185 18.37 27.16 1.49
CA LEU A 185 18.97 27.49 0.19
C LEU A 185 17.93 28.05 -0.78
N ASP A 186 16.70 27.55 -0.74
CA ASP A 186 15.59 28.05 -1.57
C ASP A 186 15.13 29.44 -1.16
N ALA A 187 15.21 29.76 0.14
CA ALA A 187 14.87 31.08 0.67
C ALA A 187 15.98 32.15 0.44
N GLN A 188 17.16 31.78 -0.05
CA GLN A 188 18.25 32.73 -0.26
C GLN A 188 17.97 33.65 -1.45
N ALA A 189 18.03 34.97 -1.20
CA ALA A 189 17.91 35.99 -2.24
C ALA A 189 19.12 36.02 -3.20
N CYS A 190 20.28 35.53 -2.75
CA CYS A 190 21.51 35.49 -3.55
C CYS A 190 21.53 34.22 -4.43
N PRO A 191 22.01 34.28 -5.69
CA PRO A 191 22.11 33.10 -6.55
C PRO A 191 22.99 32.00 -5.94
N VAL A 192 22.36 30.93 -5.45
CA VAL A 192 23.05 29.70 -5.06
C VAL A 192 23.31 28.85 -6.32
N PRO A 193 24.51 28.28 -6.50
CA PRO A 193 24.77 27.34 -7.59
C PRO A 193 23.73 26.21 -7.66
N ALA A 194 23.22 25.92 -8.86
CA ALA A 194 22.18 24.91 -9.07
C ALA A 194 22.60 23.52 -8.54
N ALA A 195 23.88 23.16 -8.69
CA ALA A 195 24.44 21.91 -8.17
C ALA A 195 24.28 21.77 -6.65
N ARG A 196 24.50 22.86 -5.89
CA ARG A 196 24.38 22.85 -4.42
C ARG A 196 22.92 22.71 -3.97
N ARG A 197 21.98 23.31 -4.71
CA ARG A 197 20.55 23.09 -4.48
C ARG A 197 20.18 21.64 -4.78
N ALA A 198 20.59 21.12 -5.94
CA ALA A 198 20.33 19.73 -6.32
C ALA A 198 20.86 18.72 -5.27
N GLU A 199 22.06 18.95 -4.74
CA GLU A 199 22.63 18.13 -3.66
C GLU A 199 21.78 18.17 -2.38
N ALA A 200 21.29 19.34 -1.98
CA ALA A 200 20.44 19.48 -0.79
C ALA A 200 19.09 18.76 -0.96
N HIS A 201 18.47 18.85 -2.13
CA HIS A 201 17.24 18.10 -2.43
C HIS A 201 17.48 16.59 -2.55
N ALA A 202 18.61 16.17 -3.12
CA ALA A 202 19.01 14.76 -3.18
C ALA A 202 19.15 14.17 -1.77
N ALA A 203 19.72 14.91 -0.81
CA ALA A 203 19.82 14.46 0.57
C ALA A 203 18.44 14.18 1.22
N ILE A 204 17.40 14.95 0.89
CA ILE A 204 16.03 14.67 1.38
C ILE A 204 15.51 13.37 0.75
N ARG A 205 15.72 13.21 -0.57
CA ARG A 205 15.32 12.01 -1.31
C ARG A 205 15.98 10.76 -0.73
N ASP A 206 17.27 10.81 -0.44
CA ASP A 206 18.03 9.66 0.07
C ASP A 206 17.55 9.20 1.45
N VAL A 207 17.25 10.15 2.35
CA VAL A 207 16.65 9.81 3.66
C VAL A 207 15.22 9.27 3.48
N GLY A 208 14.45 9.84 2.55
CA GLY A 208 13.13 9.32 2.19
C GLY A 208 13.17 7.89 1.67
N ILE A 209 14.17 7.53 0.87
CA ILE A 209 14.39 6.16 0.38
C ILE A 209 14.66 5.23 1.56
N GLN A 210 15.52 5.63 2.50
CA GLN A 210 15.79 4.86 3.72
C GLN A 210 14.51 4.64 4.55
N MET A 211 13.67 5.68 4.69
CA MET A 211 12.38 5.57 5.39
C MET A 211 11.41 4.62 4.68
N LYS A 212 11.26 4.72 3.36
CA LYS A 212 10.41 3.79 2.57
C LYS A 212 10.91 2.35 2.72
N ARG A 213 12.20 2.14 2.52
CA ARG A 213 12.84 0.82 2.62
C ARG A 213 12.62 0.18 3.98
N LEU A 214 12.91 0.92 5.07
CA LEU A 214 12.66 0.46 6.43
C LEU A 214 11.18 0.08 6.64
N HIS A 215 10.26 0.95 6.24
CA HIS A 215 8.82 0.71 6.38
C HIS A 215 8.39 -0.59 5.66
N HIS A 216 8.83 -0.79 4.42
CA HIS A 216 8.48 -1.98 3.63
C HIS A 216 9.17 -3.25 4.13
N LEU A 217 10.43 -3.19 4.56
CA LEU A 217 11.14 -4.34 5.12
C LEU A 217 10.56 -4.79 6.46
N LEU A 218 10.18 -3.86 7.35
CA LEU A 218 9.49 -4.19 8.60
C LEU A 218 8.16 -4.89 8.32
N MET A 219 7.40 -4.40 7.35
CA MET A 219 6.11 -5.00 7.00
C MET A 219 6.25 -6.41 6.43
N LEU A 220 7.32 -6.67 5.67
CA LEU A 220 7.58 -7.99 5.07
C LEU A 220 8.18 -9.00 6.06
N HIS A 221 9.12 -8.56 6.90
CA HIS A 221 9.96 -9.46 7.69
C HIS A 221 9.72 -9.38 9.19
N ALA A 222 9.03 -8.34 9.66
CA ALA A 222 8.78 -8.08 11.08
C ALA A 222 7.35 -7.53 11.30
N PHE A 223 6.34 -8.11 10.62
CA PHE A 223 4.96 -7.60 10.63
C PHE A 223 4.38 -7.35 12.05
N PRO A 224 4.56 -8.23 13.05
CA PRO A 224 4.10 -7.96 14.41
C PRO A 224 4.75 -6.71 15.04
N LEU A 225 6.04 -6.49 14.79
CA LEU A 225 6.76 -5.28 15.22
C LEU A 225 6.23 -4.04 14.47
N TYR A 226 6.03 -4.14 13.16
CA TYR A 226 5.43 -3.08 12.34
C TYR A 226 4.06 -2.65 12.89
N MET A 227 3.21 -3.61 13.24
CA MET A 227 1.88 -3.33 13.79
C MET A 227 1.96 -2.59 15.13
N ARG A 228 2.87 -3.01 16.02
CA ARG A 228 3.11 -2.32 17.29
C ARG A 228 3.64 -0.90 17.08
N TRP A 229 4.57 -0.73 16.15
CA TRP A 229 5.15 0.56 15.79
C TRP A 229 4.10 1.52 15.19
N GLY A 230 3.22 1.02 14.33
CA GLY A 230 2.17 1.81 13.68
C GLY A 230 1.10 2.38 14.62
N VAL A 231 1.06 1.92 15.87
CA VAL A 231 0.14 2.41 16.92
C VAL A 231 0.89 2.92 18.15
N ALA A 232 2.20 3.16 18.05
CA ALA A 232 3.01 3.64 19.17
C ALA A 232 3.33 5.13 19.02
N HIS A 233 3.35 5.85 20.14
CA HIS A 233 3.97 7.16 20.23
C HIS A 233 5.47 6.99 20.01
N LEU A 234 6.00 7.62 18.97
CA LEU A 234 7.34 7.33 18.46
C LEU A 234 8.46 7.87 19.37
N GLU A 235 8.10 8.58 20.43
CA GLU A 235 9.04 8.99 21.48
C GLU A 235 9.06 8.10 22.71
N THR A 236 7.90 7.64 23.15
CA THR A 236 7.72 6.95 24.43
C THR A 236 7.54 5.44 24.24
N GLY A 237 7.13 5.00 23.04
CA GLY A 237 6.77 3.62 22.75
C GLY A 237 5.40 3.20 23.31
N GLU A 238 4.71 4.11 23.99
CA GLU A 238 3.37 3.87 24.53
C GLU A 238 2.35 3.81 23.39
N SER A 239 1.29 3.01 23.57
CA SER A 239 0.25 2.91 22.55
C SER A 239 -0.56 4.21 22.46
N VAL A 240 -0.75 4.69 21.24
CA VAL A 240 -1.60 5.84 20.91
C VAL A 240 -2.79 5.33 20.11
N MET A 241 -3.90 5.12 20.82
CA MET A 241 -5.19 4.78 20.23
C MET A 241 -6.26 5.68 20.87
N GLY A 242 -7.21 6.17 20.07
CA GLY A 242 -8.31 7.01 20.57
C GLY A 242 -7.90 8.46 20.86
N ASP A 243 -7.96 8.87 22.13
CA ASP A 243 -7.78 10.25 22.59
C ASP A 243 -6.32 10.69 22.72
N ALA A 244 -5.38 9.73 22.71
CA ALA A 244 -3.93 9.99 22.73
C ALA A 244 -3.32 10.13 21.31
N ASP A 245 -4.18 10.21 20.29
CA ASP A 245 -3.79 10.32 18.88
C ASP A 245 -3.45 11.77 18.49
N ALA A 246 -2.86 11.95 17.31
CA ALA A 246 -2.55 13.27 16.79
C ALA A 246 -3.81 14.16 16.67
N PRO A 247 -3.74 15.44 17.08
CA PRO A 247 -4.80 16.41 16.82
C PRO A 247 -5.10 16.55 15.32
N LEU A 248 -6.35 16.85 14.95
CA LEU A 248 -6.72 17.01 13.53
C LEU A 248 -5.92 18.11 12.83
N SER A 249 -5.66 19.24 13.51
CA SER A 249 -4.81 20.33 12.99
C SER A 249 -3.36 19.88 12.74
N HIS A 250 -2.84 18.95 13.55
CA HIS A 250 -1.54 18.33 13.32
C HIS A 250 -1.55 17.46 12.06
N LEU A 251 -2.59 16.64 11.89
CA LEU A 251 -2.77 15.81 10.68
C LEU A 251 -2.96 16.64 9.42
N GLU A 252 -3.64 17.79 9.50
CA GLU A 252 -3.72 18.76 8.39
C GLU A 252 -2.35 19.32 8.04
N ALA A 253 -1.54 19.67 9.03
CA ALA A 253 -0.17 20.13 8.81
C ALA A 253 0.68 19.04 8.13
N VAL A 254 0.53 17.76 8.52
CA VAL A 254 1.16 16.62 7.86
C VAL A 254 0.74 16.53 6.38
N ALA A 255 -0.57 16.62 6.10
CA ALA A 255 -1.09 16.57 4.75
C ALA A 255 -0.55 17.71 3.87
N ARG A 256 -0.44 18.93 4.40
CA ARG A 256 0.16 20.06 3.68
C ARG A 256 1.67 19.90 3.47
N ALA A 257 2.38 19.41 4.48
CA ALA A 257 3.83 19.20 4.41
C ALA A 257 4.22 18.20 3.33
N ALA A 258 3.34 17.23 3.05
CA ALA A 258 3.51 16.25 1.98
C ALA A 258 3.68 16.88 0.60
N ARG A 259 3.07 18.06 0.35
CA ARG A 259 2.90 18.62 -1.01
C ARG A 259 2.37 17.56 -1.98
N GLY A 260 1.39 16.79 -1.53
CA GLY A 260 0.75 15.75 -2.33
C GLY A 260 -0.05 16.35 -3.48
N THR A 261 -0.20 15.60 -4.57
CA THR A 261 -1.07 15.99 -5.68
C THR A 261 -2.51 15.58 -5.43
N ARG A 262 -3.44 16.22 -6.13
CA ARG A 262 -4.85 15.82 -6.12
C ARG A 262 -5.04 14.35 -6.51
N ILE A 263 -4.26 13.87 -7.48
CA ILE A 263 -4.34 12.48 -7.95
C ILE A 263 -3.80 11.52 -6.89
N GLN A 264 -2.68 11.84 -6.21
CA GLN A 264 -2.17 11.04 -5.09
C GLN A 264 -3.22 10.88 -4.00
N VAL A 265 -3.87 11.98 -3.60
CA VAL A 265 -4.88 11.96 -2.55
C VAL A 265 -6.12 11.17 -2.98
N ARG A 266 -6.61 11.37 -4.21
CA ARG A 266 -7.74 10.59 -4.73
C ARG A 266 -7.41 9.09 -4.79
N LEU A 267 -6.20 8.71 -5.21
CA LEU A 267 -5.74 7.31 -5.23
C LEU A 267 -5.70 6.75 -3.82
N ALA A 268 -5.07 7.46 -2.89
CA ALA A 268 -4.95 7.04 -1.49
C ALA A 268 -6.33 6.81 -0.84
N LEU A 269 -7.30 7.71 -1.07
CA LEU A 269 -8.67 7.58 -0.58
C LEU A 269 -9.41 6.40 -1.23
N SER A 270 -9.27 6.21 -2.55
CA SER A 270 -9.89 5.09 -3.26
C SER A 270 -9.34 3.74 -2.76
N MET A 271 -8.02 3.64 -2.62
CA MET A 271 -7.34 2.46 -2.08
C MET A 271 -7.75 2.18 -0.63
N HIS A 272 -7.80 3.23 0.21
CA HIS A 272 -8.21 3.09 1.60
C HIS A 272 -9.67 2.65 1.74
N SER A 273 -10.57 3.22 0.95
CA SER A 273 -11.99 2.84 0.98
C SER A 273 -12.20 1.37 0.58
N SER A 274 -11.50 0.93 -0.47
CA SER A 274 -11.53 -0.47 -0.94
C SER A 274 -10.96 -1.42 0.13
N PHE A 275 -9.84 -1.04 0.75
CA PHE A 275 -9.25 -1.78 1.85
C PHE A 275 -10.20 -1.90 3.04
N ARG A 276 -10.82 -0.80 3.49
CA ARG A 276 -11.77 -0.80 4.62
C ARG A 276 -12.99 -1.67 4.34
N ALA A 277 -13.54 -1.62 3.13
CA ALA A 277 -14.65 -2.47 2.73
C ALA A 277 -14.28 -3.96 2.78
N ARG A 278 -13.08 -4.32 2.29
CA ARG A 278 -12.60 -5.69 2.33
C ARG A 278 -12.25 -6.14 3.75
N LEU A 279 -11.65 -5.28 4.56
CA LEU A 279 -11.32 -5.56 5.96
C LEU A 279 -12.59 -5.86 6.77
N ALA A 280 -13.66 -5.10 6.56
CA ALA A 280 -14.95 -5.36 7.19
C ALA A 280 -15.52 -6.74 6.82
N ALA A 281 -15.36 -7.18 5.56
CA ALA A 281 -15.78 -8.52 5.13
C ALA A 281 -14.95 -9.63 5.82
N VAL A 282 -13.62 -9.46 5.92
CA VAL A 282 -12.74 -10.39 6.62
C VAL A 282 -13.08 -10.47 8.11
N HIS A 283 -13.38 -9.34 8.76
CA HIS A 283 -13.81 -9.31 10.16
C HIS A 283 -15.19 -9.95 10.36
N ALA A 284 -16.12 -9.76 9.42
CA ALA A 284 -17.43 -10.42 9.48
C ALA A 284 -17.31 -11.95 9.36
N GLU A 285 -16.47 -12.43 8.43
CA GLU A 285 -16.16 -13.85 8.28
C GLU A 285 -15.50 -14.42 9.55
N ARG A 286 -14.56 -13.68 10.15
CA ARG A 286 -13.95 -14.08 11.43
C ARG A 286 -14.97 -14.20 12.55
N GLY A 287 -15.92 -13.26 12.62
CA GLY A 287 -17.03 -13.31 13.58
C GLY A 287 -17.83 -14.60 13.42
N ALA A 288 -18.23 -14.92 12.19
CA ALA A 288 -18.97 -16.16 11.90
C ALA A 288 -18.18 -17.43 12.30
N ILE A 289 -16.89 -17.51 11.92
CA ILE A 289 -16.02 -18.65 12.30
C ILE A 289 -15.90 -18.76 13.83
N SER A 290 -15.78 -17.63 14.53
CA SER A 290 -15.66 -17.60 15.99
C SER A 290 -16.95 -18.04 16.69
N ASP A 291 -18.11 -17.61 16.16
CA ASP A 291 -19.43 -18.02 16.66
C ASP A 291 -19.65 -19.53 16.44
N GLU A 292 -19.27 -20.06 15.28
CA GLU A 292 -19.33 -21.50 14.99
C GLU A 292 -18.40 -22.31 15.90
N LEU A 293 -17.20 -21.82 16.17
CA LEU A 293 -16.25 -22.46 17.07
C LEU A 293 -16.75 -22.46 18.53
N ALA A 294 -17.39 -21.37 18.96
CA ALA A 294 -18.02 -21.29 20.27
C ALA A 294 -19.18 -22.30 20.40
N ALA A 295 -20.05 -22.40 19.38
CA ALA A 295 -21.15 -23.36 19.36
C ALA A 295 -20.65 -24.82 19.35
N ALA A 296 -19.59 -25.13 18.59
CA ALA A 296 -18.95 -26.44 18.59
C ALA A 296 -18.34 -26.77 19.97
N SER A 297 -17.76 -25.78 20.64
CA SER A 297 -17.20 -25.94 21.98
C SER A 297 -18.28 -26.27 23.02
N GLU A 298 -19.45 -25.63 22.96
CA GLU A 298 -20.58 -25.96 23.86
C GLU A 298 -21.05 -27.41 23.69
N LEU A 299 -21.11 -27.91 22.45
CA LEU A 299 -21.50 -29.29 22.12
C LEU A 299 -20.50 -30.34 22.65
N THR A 300 -19.20 -30.03 22.74
CA THR A 300 -18.18 -30.95 23.28
C THR A 300 -18.25 -31.13 24.80
N THR A 301 -18.88 -30.18 25.51
CA THR A 301 -19.08 -30.29 26.97
C THR A 301 -20.31 -31.11 27.39
N ALA A 302 -21.14 -31.53 26.42
CA ALA A 302 -22.29 -32.39 26.67
C ALA A 302 -21.88 -33.87 26.84
N PRO A 303 -22.50 -34.63 27.78
CA PRO A 303 -22.16 -36.04 27.98
C PRO A 303 -22.57 -36.87 26.75
N GLY A 304 -21.60 -37.35 25.97
CA GLY A 304 -21.82 -38.16 24.77
C GLY A 304 -21.09 -37.71 23.49
N GLY A 305 -20.10 -36.82 23.59
CA GLY A 305 -19.39 -36.23 22.43
C GLY A 305 -18.96 -37.23 21.35
N ALA A 306 -19.50 -37.05 20.14
CA ALA A 306 -19.20 -37.84 18.96
C ALA A 306 -17.82 -37.47 18.38
N ALA A 307 -17.15 -38.43 17.74
CA ALA A 307 -15.82 -38.29 17.15
C ALA A 307 -15.72 -37.28 15.97
N GLU A 308 -16.85 -36.72 15.51
CA GLU A 308 -16.91 -35.70 14.44
C GLU A 308 -16.61 -34.27 14.95
N LEU A 309 -16.81 -34.00 16.24
CA LEU A 309 -16.60 -32.67 16.84
C LEU A 309 -15.14 -32.18 16.82
N PRO A 310 -14.12 -33.02 17.09
CA PRO A 310 -12.71 -32.63 16.97
C PRO A 310 -12.29 -32.23 15.55
N LEU A 311 -12.82 -32.91 14.53
CA LEU A 311 -12.50 -32.60 13.13
C LEU A 311 -13.07 -31.25 12.69
N MET A 312 -14.30 -30.92 13.11
CA MET A 312 -14.89 -29.60 12.83
C MET A 312 -14.15 -28.47 13.55
N ALA A 313 -13.68 -28.69 14.78
CA ALA A 313 -12.90 -27.69 15.51
C ALA A 313 -11.54 -27.42 14.83
N ASP A 314 -10.87 -28.46 14.33
CA ASP A 314 -9.62 -28.33 13.59
C ASP A 314 -9.82 -27.57 12.26
N GLU A 315 -10.90 -27.85 11.51
CA GLU A 315 -11.25 -27.13 10.27
C GLU A 315 -11.56 -25.64 10.53
N LEU A 316 -12.27 -25.33 11.63
CA LEU A 316 -12.55 -23.96 12.03
C LEU A 316 -11.28 -23.21 12.48
N ALA A 317 -10.37 -23.90 13.17
CA ALA A 317 -9.08 -23.33 13.55
C ALA A 317 -8.20 -23.01 12.33
N ILE A 318 -8.16 -23.90 11.33
CA ILE A 318 -7.49 -23.65 10.04
C ILE A 318 -8.11 -22.45 9.34
N SER A 319 -9.45 -22.38 9.28
CA SER A 319 -10.18 -21.27 8.65
C SER A 319 -9.89 -19.94 9.34
N LEU A 320 -9.79 -19.91 10.68
CA LEU A 320 -9.43 -18.74 11.44
C LEU A 320 -7.99 -18.29 11.17
N GLU A 321 -7.07 -19.23 11.04
CA GLU A 321 -5.68 -18.95 10.69
C GLU A 321 -5.58 -18.37 9.26
N GLU A 322 -6.28 -18.96 8.30
CA GLU A 322 -6.37 -18.46 6.92
C GLU A 322 -6.94 -17.05 6.85
N ASN A 323 -8.02 -16.77 7.58
CA ASN A 323 -8.62 -15.44 7.68
C ASN A 323 -7.64 -14.41 8.30
N THR A 324 -6.86 -14.81 9.31
CA THR A 324 -5.83 -13.96 9.94
C THR A 324 -4.67 -13.67 8.97
N ARG A 325 -4.23 -14.69 8.22
CA ARG A 325 -3.23 -14.53 7.16
C ARG A 325 -3.74 -13.61 6.04
N ALA A 326 -5.02 -13.72 5.66
CA ALA A 326 -5.66 -12.86 4.67
C ALA A 326 -5.71 -11.39 5.12
N GLU A 327 -6.07 -11.12 6.39
CA GLU A 327 -6.02 -9.76 6.95
C GLU A 327 -4.61 -9.18 6.86
N SER A 328 -3.61 -9.94 7.33
CA SER A 328 -2.21 -9.50 7.33
C SER A 328 -1.72 -9.21 5.91
N ALA A 329 -2.00 -10.10 4.95
CA ALA A 329 -1.64 -9.91 3.55
C ALA A 329 -2.32 -8.69 2.93
N MET A 330 -3.61 -8.47 3.22
CA MET A 330 -4.34 -7.29 2.75
C MET A 330 -3.80 -5.99 3.33
N GLN A 331 -3.50 -5.99 4.63
CA GLN A 331 -2.93 -4.82 5.29
C GLN A 331 -1.56 -4.49 4.72
N SER A 332 -0.72 -5.51 4.49
CA SER A 332 0.58 -5.32 3.84
C SER A 332 0.42 -4.77 2.42
N ALA A 333 -0.42 -5.37 1.58
CA ALA A 333 -0.65 -4.90 0.22
C ALA A 333 -1.16 -3.45 0.17
N HIS A 334 -2.12 -3.11 1.04
CA HIS A 334 -2.61 -1.73 1.16
C HIS A 334 -1.50 -0.77 1.58
N SER A 335 -0.76 -1.07 2.64
CA SER A 335 0.26 -0.18 3.17
C SER A 335 1.47 -0.03 2.22
N HIS A 336 1.90 -1.10 1.55
CA HIS A 336 2.91 -1.02 0.48
C HIS A 336 2.47 -0.03 -0.61
N SER A 337 1.24 -0.19 -1.08
CA SER A 337 0.73 0.57 -2.22
C SER A 337 0.42 2.02 -1.87
N VAL A 338 -0.07 2.31 -0.66
CA VAL A 338 -0.31 3.70 -0.19
C VAL A 338 1.00 4.45 0.02
N ILE A 339 2.00 3.84 0.65
CA ILE A 339 3.32 4.48 0.83
C ILE A 339 4.05 4.65 -0.51
N ALA A 340 3.84 3.74 -1.46
CA ALA A 340 4.38 3.87 -2.81
C ALA A 340 3.92 5.17 -3.49
N LEU A 341 2.68 5.64 -3.23
CA LEU A 341 2.14 6.86 -3.83
C LEU A 341 3.00 8.09 -3.56
N SER A 342 3.61 8.21 -2.38
CA SER A 342 4.49 9.33 -2.04
C SER A 342 5.87 9.16 -2.68
N THR A 343 6.42 10.24 -3.24
CA THR A 343 7.85 10.28 -3.55
C THR A 343 8.65 10.15 -2.23
N PRO A 344 9.92 9.72 -2.28
CA PRO A 344 10.76 9.71 -1.08
C PRO A 344 10.81 11.06 -0.36
N VAL A 345 10.85 12.17 -1.12
CA VAL A 345 10.86 13.53 -0.57
C VAL A 345 9.56 13.85 0.16
N GLN A 346 8.41 13.52 -0.45
CA GLN A 346 7.10 13.74 0.16
C GLN A 346 6.93 12.95 1.46
N LEU A 347 7.37 11.67 1.47
CA LEU A 347 7.34 10.85 2.69
C LEU A 347 8.22 11.45 3.80
N ALA A 348 9.45 11.85 3.47
CA ALA A 348 10.35 12.45 4.45
C ALA A 348 9.74 13.71 5.07
N ARG A 349 9.08 14.57 4.27
CA ARG A 349 8.38 15.76 4.78
C ARG A 349 7.19 15.40 5.65
N GLN A 350 6.34 14.46 5.22
CA GLN A 350 5.19 13.96 6.00
C GLN A 350 5.63 13.46 7.38
N VAL A 351 6.61 12.56 7.39
CA VAL A 351 7.10 11.90 8.61
C VAL A 351 7.73 12.91 9.58
N CYS A 352 8.48 13.90 9.07
CA CYS A 352 9.09 14.93 9.90
C CYS A 352 8.08 15.75 10.70
N VAL A 353 6.91 16.02 10.10
CA VAL A 353 5.82 16.76 10.74
C VAL A 353 4.97 15.82 11.59
N ALA A 354 4.72 14.58 11.14
CA ALA A 354 3.89 13.62 11.88
C ALA A 354 4.50 13.27 13.24
N TYR A 355 5.82 13.08 13.29
CA TYR A 355 6.55 12.76 14.51
C TYR A 355 6.27 13.77 15.66
N PRO A 356 5.97 13.29 16.89
CA PRO A 356 6.15 11.92 17.37
C PRO A 356 4.95 10.98 17.22
N TYR A 357 3.89 11.39 16.51
CA TYR A 357 2.75 10.52 16.28
C TYR A 357 3.02 9.59 15.09
N PRO A 358 2.49 8.35 15.10
CA PRO A 358 2.45 7.54 13.91
C PRO A 358 1.59 8.25 12.85
N LEU A 359 1.81 7.93 11.58
CA LEU A 359 0.88 8.34 10.52
C LEU A 359 -0.44 7.61 10.75
N SER A 360 -1.35 8.24 11.50
CA SER A 360 -2.65 7.67 11.86
C SER A 360 -3.38 7.23 10.59
N GLY A 361 -3.94 6.01 10.55
CA GLY A 361 -4.63 5.52 9.36
C GLY A 361 -5.97 6.24 9.12
N PRO A 362 -7.07 5.84 9.77
CA PRO A 362 -8.41 6.34 9.45
C PRO A 362 -8.58 7.86 9.60
N LYS A 363 -7.99 8.48 10.63
CA LYS A 363 -8.12 9.93 10.86
C LYS A 363 -7.39 10.75 9.80
N TYR A 364 -6.20 10.34 9.40
CA TYR A 364 -5.48 11.01 8.31
C TYR A 364 -6.23 10.95 6.99
N PHE A 365 -6.83 9.80 6.64
CA PHE A 365 -7.66 9.71 5.43
C PHE A 365 -8.92 10.58 5.52
N ALA A 366 -9.53 10.73 6.70
CA ALA A 366 -10.64 11.65 6.90
C ALA A 366 -10.21 13.12 6.67
N VAL A 367 -9.04 13.51 7.19
CA VAL A 367 -8.45 14.84 6.94
C VAL A 367 -8.16 15.06 5.46
N LEU A 368 -7.55 14.09 4.78
CA LEU A 368 -7.29 14.15 3.34
C LEU A 368 -8.58 14.31 2.53
N SER A 369 -9.63 13.56 2.89
CA SER A 369 -10.95 13.67 2.25
C SER A 369 -11.58 15.06 2.45
N HIS A 370 -11.51 15.57 3.69
CA HIS A 370 -12.00 16.91 4.03
C HIS A 370 -11.26 17.99 3.23
N MET A 371 -9.93 17.98 3.27
CA MET A 371 -9.10 18.93 2.54
C MET A 371 -9.33 18.85 1.03
N LEU A 372 -9.46 17.66 0.46
CA LEU A 372 -9.72 17.51 -0.98
C LEU A 372 -11.06 18.12 -1.38
N LYS A 373 -12.08 18.01 -0.51
CA LYS A 373 -13.43 18.53 -0.75
C LYS A 373 -13.51 20.05 -0.60
N PHE A 374 -12.89 20.61 0.43
CA PHE A 374 -13.09 22.02 0.82
C PHE A 374 -11.90 22.92 0.49
N GLU A 375 -10.69 22.38 0.36
CA GLU A 375 -9.46 23.12 0.07
C GLU A 375 -8.62 22.43 -1.03
N PRO A 376 -9.18 22.14 -2.22
CA PRO A 376 -8.45 21.44 -3.29
C PRO A 376 -7.21 22.19 -3.79
N ALA A 377 -7.10 23.50 -3.52
CA ALA A 377 -5.94 24.32 -3.82
C ALA A 377 -4.71 23.99 -2.94
N ALA A 378 -4.89 23.29 -1.82
CA ALA A 378 -3.79 22.84 -0.96
C ALA A 378 -2.94 21.72 -1.60
N PHE A 379 -3.42 21.10 -2.67
CA PHE A 379 -2.74 20.01 -3.37
C PHE A 379 -2.20 20.46 -4.72
N ALA A 380 -0.99 19.99 -5.02
CA ALA A 380 -0.34 20.25 -6.29
C ALA A 380 -1.06 19.57 -7.46
N GLU A 381 -0.82 20.05 -8.68
CA GLU A 381 -1.35 19.43 -9.90
C GLU A 381 -0.46 18.30 -10.42
N ARG A 382 0.83 18.33 -10.09
CA ARG A 382 1.83 17.35 -10.51
C ARG A 382 2.83 17.08 -9.39
N ALA A 383 3.29 15.84 -9.29
CA ALA A 383 4.29 15.46 -8.31
C ALA A 383 5.67 15.96 -8.80
N GLU A 384 6.44 16.53 -7.88
CA GLU A 384 7.82 16.98 -8.10
C GLU A 384 8.83 15.83 -8.06
#